data_AF-A0A9P9I6V4-F1
#
_entry.id   AF-A0A9P9I6V4-F1
#
_cell.length_a   1.000
_cell.length_b   1.000
_cell.length_c   1.000
_cell.angle_alpha   90.00
_cell.angle_beta   90.00
_cell.angle_gamma   90.00
#
_symmetry.space_group_name_H-M   'P 1'
#
loop_
_entity.id
_entity.type
_entity.pdbx_description
1 polymer ?
#
loop_
_entity_poly.entity_id
_entity_poly.type
_entity_poly.pdbx_seq_one_letter_code
_entity_poly.pdbx_strand_id
1 'polypeptide(L)'
;MSSKNLTPSLDHSSKSRVRQVGYQTTAAKWNMAMYRKLGVALRKDPEADLIDLLSSTYSKQLRSYKSRKTIGNKDLRSRLATTNPCTVIYELSAEVQDLLRSSNLSEALIKLLHQSDILYGTNCATSMVLKISTTIAVKITHAEAITEYHSLSHLQEHLPTFPAPRPHGLLRFCGMAQLDETQKAAISSQLDALFSELRSLPLSDGAPLGDIQGKGCKDIRRDIRINSNPIWDEETFRDFIFTGSKMASPVYIRLLRDLMPTSSTKLNMGHDKTCKVAAVIDWEASGFYPEYWESVKMTNNLTPRDRNDWYMYLPASLSLRQYPIQWLVDRVWDQIMVNS
;
A
#
# COMPACT_ATOMS: atom_id res chain seq x y z
N MET A 1 -24.56 73.42 -10.38
CA MET A 1 -23.27 72.70 -10.49
C MET A 1 -23.55 71.34 -11.08
N SER A 2 -23.23 71.17 -12.36
CA SER A 2 -23.53 70.00 -13.18
C SER A 2 -22.29 69.11 -13.21
N SER A 3 -22.38 67.87 -12.74
CA SER A 3 -21.29 66.88 -12.80
C SER A 3 -21.59 65.82 -13.84
N LYS A 4 -20.60 65.61 -14.70
CA LYS A 4 -20.63 64.86 -15.95
C LYS A 4 -20.83 63.35 -15.75
N ASN A 5 -21.58 62.79 -16.70
CA ASN A 5 -21.76 61.38 -16.98
C ASN A 5 -20.44 60.66 -17.33
N LEU A 6 -20.28 59.44 -16.82
CA LEU A 6 -19.44 58.38 -17.39
C LEU A 6 -20.15 57.04 -17.18
N THR A 7 -20.74 56.52 -18.25
CA THR A 7 -21.35 55.19 -18.37
C THR A 7 -20.28 54.09 -18.35
N PRO A 8 -20.49 52.98 -17.63
CA PRO A 8 -19.76 51.74 -17.89
C PRO A 8 -20.55 50.86 -18.87
N SER A 9 -19.82 50.40 -19.89
CA SER A 9 -20.20 49.48 -20.95
C SER A 9 -20.76 48.15 -20.45
N LEU A 10 -21.82 47.68 -21.12
CA LEU A 10 -22.32 46.31 -21.08
C LEU A 10 -21.25 45.33 -21.56
N ASP A 11 -20.70 44.51 -20.66
CA ASP A 11 -19.90 43.34 -21.03
C ASP A 11 -20.79 42.08 -20.99
N HIS A 12 -21.31 41.72 -22.17
CA HIS A 12 -21.93 40.43 -22.43
C HIS A 12 -20.84 39.37 -22.60
N SER A 13 -20.44 38.68 -21.52
CA SER A 13 -20.00 37.28 -21.64
C SER A 13 -20.37 36.44 -20.42
N SER A 14 -21.66 36.09 -20.34
CA SER A 14 -22.11 34.98 -19.50
C SER A 14 -21.58 33.66 -20.06
N LYS A 15 -20.31 33.34 -19.81
CA LYS A 15 -19.77 31.99 -20.01
C LYS A 15 -20.43 31.08 -18.98
N SER A 16 -21.41 30.31 -19.45
CA SER A 16 -22.00 29.16 -18.75
C SER A 16 -20.87 28.27 -18.21
N ARG A 17 -20.62 28.38 -16.90
CA ARG A 17 -19.71 27.50 -16.17
C ARG A 17 -20.48 26.21 -15.90
N VAL A 18 -20.52 25.31 -16.89
CA VAL A 18 -21.02 23.95 -16.67
C VAL A 18 -20.12 23.32 -15.61
N ARG A 19 -20.64 23.14 -14.39
CA ARG A 19 -19.99 22.31 -13.37
C ARG A 19 -19.86 20.90 -13.96
N GLN A 20 -18.66 20.51 -14.38
CA GLN A 20 -18.39 19.12 -14.70
C GLN A 20 -18.72 18.28 -13.46
N VAL A 21 -19.81 17.52 -13.54
CA VAL A 21 -20.24 16.62 -12.48
C VAL A 21 -19.15 15.55 -12.33
N GLY A 22 -18.55 15.45 -11.15
CA GLY A 22 -17.44 14.54 -10.87
C GLY A 22 -17.89 13.08 -10.79
N TYR A 23 -18.20 12.45 -11.93
CA TYR A 23 -18.66 11.05 -12.04
C TYR A 23 -17.66 10.01 -11.50
N GLN A 24 -16.41 10.40 -11.28
CA GLN A 24 -15.31 9.50 -10.91
C GLN A 24 -14.96 9.51 -9.41
N THR A 25 -15.63 10.32 -8.59
CA THR A 25 -15.35 10.35 -7.14
C THR A 25 -15.76 9.04 -6.47
N THR A 26 -15.11 8.68 -5.36
CA THR A 26 -15.49 7.50 -4.56
C THR A 26 -16.97 7.57 -4.14
N ALA A 27 -17.44 8.74 -3.72
CA ALA A 27 -18.84 8.99 -3.40
C ALA A 27 -19.76 8.77 -4.62
N ALA A 28 -19.39 9.27 -5.81
CA ALA A 28 -20.18 9.08 -7.03
C ALA A 28 -20.25 7.61 -7.46
N LYS A 29 -19.12 6.89 -7.44
CA LYS A 29 -19.07 5.45 -7.77
C LYS A 29 -19.89 4.63 -6.79
N TRP A 30 -19.81 4.94 -5.50
CA TRP A 30 -20.58 4.28 -4.47
C TRP A 30 -22.08 4.54 -4.61
N ASN A 31 -22.50 5.79 -4.88
CA ASN A 31 -23.89 6.11 -5.19
C ASN A 31 -24.40 5.38 -6.44
N MET A 32 -23.58 5.24 -7.49
CA MET A 32 -23.96 4.48 -8.68
C MET A 32 -24.12 2.99 -8.39
N ALA A 33 -23.29 2.42 -7.52
CA ALA A 33 -23.47 1.04 -7.06
C ALA A 33 -24.75 0.87 -6.24
N MET A 34 -25.07 1.82 -5.36
CA MET A 34 -26.32 1.82 -4.59
C MET A 34 -27.55 1.95 -5.49
N TYR A 35 -27.52 2.85 -6.47
CA TYR A 35 -28.58 2.99 -7.47
C TYR A 35 -28.85 1.67 -8.21
N ARG A 36 -27.79 0.96 -8.63
CA ARG A 36 -27.95 -0.35 -9.28
C ARG A 36 -28.60 -1.39 -8.36
N LYS A 37 -28.22 -1.41 -7.08
CA LYS A 37 -28.82 -2.32 -6.08
C LYS A 37 -30.31 -2.01 -5.88
N LEU A 38 -30.66 -0.74 -5.71
CA LEU A 38 -32.07 -0.31 -5.62
C LEU A 38 -32.87 -0.73 -6.85
N GLY A 39 -32.31 -0.53 -8.05
CA GLY A 39 -32.97 -0.95 -9.29
C GLY A 39 -33.14 -2.46 -9.43
N VAL A 40 -32.28 -3.28 -8.84
CA VAL A 40 -32.48 -4.74 -8.77
C VAL A 40 -33.59 -5.09 -7.77
N ALA A 41 -33.59 -4.45 -6.59
CA ALA A 41 -34.61 -4.70 -5.57
C ALA A 41 -36.01 -4.31 -6.06
N LEU A 42 -36.18 -3.11 -6.62
CA LEU A 42 -37.47 -2.62 -7.13
C LEU A 42 -38.01 -3.40 -8.32
N ARG A 43 -37.13 -4.02 -9.14
CA ARG A 43 -37.60 -4.92 -10.21
C ARG A 43 -38.16 -6.23 -9.69
N LYS A 44 -37.71 -6.65 -8.50
CA LYS A 44 -38.21 -7.85 -7.83
C LYS A 44 -39.48 -7.55 -7.02
N ASP A 45 -39.51 -6.38 -6.38
CA ASP A 45 -40.63 -5.89 -5.58
C ASP A 45 -40.83 -4.39 -5.82
N PRO A 46 -41.76 -3.99 -6.71
CA PRO A 46 -42.01 -2.60 -7.04
C PRO A 46 -42.55 -1.74 -5.89
N GLU A 47 -43.09 -2.36 -4.84
CA GLU A 47 -43.68 -1.66 -3.68
C GLU A 47 -42.71 -1.58 -2.48
N ALA A 48 -41.48 -2.10 -2.62
CA ALA A 48 -40.48 -2.09 -1.56
C ALA A 48 -40.15 -0.66 -1.07
N ASP A 49 -40.06 -0.49 0.26
CA ASP A 49 -39.70 0.79 0.87
C ASP A 49 -38.23 1.14 0.57
N LEU A 50 -38.03 2.26 -0.13
CA LEU A 50 -36.71 2.78 -0.49
C LEU A 50 -35.85 3.14 0.73
N ILE A 51 -36.45 3.53 1.85
CA ILE A 51 -35.74 3.85 3.08
C ILE A 51 -35.15 2.58 3.69
N ASP A 52 -35.90 1.47 3.67
CA ASP A 52 -35.39 0.19 4.17
C ASP A 52 -34.28 -0.38 3.29
N LEU A 53 -34.36 -0.15 1.98
CA LEU A 53 -33.31 -0.54 1.03
C LEU A 53 -32.04 0.31 1.16
N LEU A 54 -32.18 1.56 1.60
CA LEU A 54 -31.08 2.45 1.93
C LEU A 54 -30.70 2.27 3.40
N SER A 55 -29.69 1.44 3.68
CA SER A 55 -29.09 1.28 5.03
C SER A 55 -29.14 2.56 5.87
N SER A 56 -29.54 2.46 7.14
CA SER A 56 -29.61 3.60 8.07
C SER A 56 -28.29 4.38 8.21
N THR A 57 -27.17 3.76 7.83
CA THR A 57 -25.84 4.38 7.80
C THR A 57 -25.48 5.06 6.48
N TYR A 58 -26.34 5.00 5.46
CA TYR A 58 -26.09 5.51 4.10
C TYR A 58 -25.62 6.97 4.12
N SER A 59 -26.35 7.85 4.81
CA SER A 59 -26.00 9.27 4.90
C SER A 59 -24.69 9.54 5.65
N LYS A 60 -24.32 8.67 6.60
CA LYS A 60 -23.03 8.75 7.31
C LYS A 60 -21.89 8.29 6.42
N GLN A 61 -22.07 7.17 5.71
CA GLN A 61 -21.08 6.63 4.76
C GLN A 61 -20.89 7.57 3.56
N LEU A 62 -21.96 8.12 2.98
CA LEU A 62 -21.86 9.09 1.89
C LEU A 62 -21.09 10.34 2.30
N ARG A 63 -21.35 10.85 3.52
CA ARG A 63 -20.57 11.97 4.08
C ARG A 63 -19.10 11.60 4.26
N SER A 64 -18.80 10.40 4.74
CA SER A 64 -17.43 9.88 4.84
C SER A 64 -16.73 9.80 3.48
N TYR A 65 -17.39 9.30 2.44
CA TYR A 65 -16.82 9.25 1.09
C TYR A 65 -16.67 10.62 0.43
N LYS A 66 -17.51 11.60 0.80
CA LYS A 66 -17.36 13.00 0.37
C LYS A 66 -16.28 13.73 1.16
N SER A 67 -16.08 13.39 2.44
CA SER A 67 -15.08 14.00 3.33
C SER A 67 -13.70 13.38 3.19
N ARG A 68 -13.61 12.16 2.63
CA ARG A 68 -12.38 11.63 2.04
C ARG A 68 -11.98 12.57 0.89
N LYS A 69 -11.31 13.68 1.24
CA LYS A 69 -10.31 14.28 0.36
C LYS A 69 -9.45 13.11 -0.09
N THR A 70 -9.14 13.05 -1.38
CA THR A 70 -8.09 12.20 -1.90
C THR A 70 -6.79 12.57 -1.18
N ILE A 71 -6.55 11.98 -0.01
CA ILE A 71 -5.30 12.07 0.73
C ILE A 71 -4.38 11.09 0.00
N GLY A 72 -3.55 11.68 -0.81
CA GLY A 72 -2.72 11.06 -1.80
C GLY A 72 -2.47 12.17 -2.77
N ASN A 73 -1.37 12.91 -2.54
CA ASN A 73 -0.92 13.90 -3.49
C ASN A 73 -0.88 13.20 -4.85
N LYS A 74 -1.81 13.57 -5.75
CA LYS A 74 -1.90 12.93 -7.07
C LYS A 74 -0.65 13.22 -7.90
N ASP A 75 0.14 14.17 -7.42
CA ASP A 75 1.43 14.51 -7.95
C ASP A 75 2.48 13.46 -7.57
N LEU A 76 2.92 12.67 -8.56
CA LEU A 76 3.98 11.68 -8.38
C LEU A 76 5.31 12.31 -7.96
N ARG A 77 5.54 13.60 -8.23
CA ARG A 77 6.78 14.30 -7.89
C ARG A 77 7.02 14.37 -6.40
N SER A 78 5.96 14.47 -5.58
CA SER A 78 6.11 14.55 -4.12
C SER A 78 6.55 13.25 -3.46
N ARG A 79 6.64 12.16 -4.24
CA ARG A 79 7.10 10.84 -3.77
C ARG A 79 8.59 10.62 -4.02
N LEU A 80 9.25 11.57 -4.71
CA LEU A 80 10.67 11.53 -4.99
C LEU A 80 11.41 12.29 -3.88
N ALA A 81 12.38 11.63 -3.24
CA ALA A 81 13.24 12.24 -2.23
C ALA A 81 14.70 12.24 -2.72
N THR A 82 15.44 13.32 -2.47
CA THR A 82 16.85 13.46 -2.90
C THR A 82 17.77 12.42 -2.28
N THR A 83 17.35 11.84 -1.15
CA THR A 83 18.01 10.71 -0.46
C THR A 83 17.88 9.39 -1.21
N ASN A 84 16.92 9.26 -2.14
CA ASN A 84 16.71 8.04 -2.87
C ASN A 84 17.75 7.91 -3.99
N PRO A 85 18.40 6.74 -4.14
CA PRO A 85 19.33 6.54 -5.23
C PRO A 85 18.61 6.61 -6.57
N CYS A 86 19.19 7.39 -7.48
CA CYS A 86 18.80 7.46 -8.89
C CYS A 86 19.86 6.72 -9.71
N THR A 87 19.43 5.72 -10.47
CA THR A 87 20.31 4.91 -11.31
C THR A 87 19.95 5.08 -12.78
N VAL A 88 20.96 5.28 -13.62
CA VAL A 88 20.81 5.31 -15.07
C VAL A 88 20.75 3.86 -15.56
N ILE A 89 19.60 3.44 -16.09
CA ILE A 89 19.40 2.10 -16.65
C ILE A 89 19.78 2.10 -18.13
N TYR A 90 19.41 3.15 -18.87
CA TYR A 90 19.85 3.40 -20.23
C TYR A 90 20.35 4.82 -20.36
N GLU A 91 21.43 4.99 -21.14
CA GLU A 91 22.16 6.24 -21.31
C GLU A 91 21.23 7.41 -21.69
N LEU A 92 21.48 8.57 -21.07
CA LEU A 92 20.73 9.78 -21.31
C LEU A 92 21.25 10.47 -22.57
N SER A 93 20.37 11.01 -23.42
CA SER A 93 20.81 11.80 -24.57
C SER A 93 21.53 13.09 -24.13
N ALA A 94 22.36 13.66 -25.00
CA ALA A 94 23.09 14.89 -24.71
C ALA A 94 22.18 16.03 -24.24
N GLU A 95 21.00 16.17 -24.84
CA GLU A 95 20.01 17.18 -24.45
C GLU A 95 19.49 16.98 -23.03
N VAL A 96 19.30 15.73 -22.59
CA VAL A 96 18.87 15.44 -21.21
C VAL A 96 20.01 15.59 -20.22
N GLN A 97 21.23 15.18 -20.60
CA GLN A 97 22.43 15.41 -19.78
C GLN A 97 22.64 16.91 -19.53
N ASP A 98 22.43 17.75 -20.55
CA ASP A 98 22.53 19.20 -20.46
C ASP A 98 21.48 19.82 -19.52
N LEU A 99 20.27 19.25 -19.47
CA LEU A 99 19.24 19.67 -18.52
C LEU A 99 19.54 19.26 -17.08
N LEU A 100 20.38 18.23 -16.88
CA LEU A 100 20.70 17.65 -15.56
C LEU A 100 22.07 18.06 -15.02
N ARG A 101 22.67 19.14 -15.56
CA ARG A 101 24.00 19.65 -15.15
C ARG A 101 24.08 19.93 -13.64
N SER A 102 24.59 18.96 -12.88
CA SER A 102 24.84 19.02 -11.43
C SER A 102 25.81 17.92 -11.03
N SER A 103 26.48 18.09 -9.88
CA SER A 103 27.27 17.03 -9.24
C SER A 103 26.40 15.89 -8.68
N ASN A 104 25.12 16.15 -8.41
CA ASN A 104 24.16 15.15 -7.90
C ASN A 104 22.98 14.96 -8.86
N LEU A 105 22.92 13.78 -9.48
CA LEU A 105 21.88 13.40 -10.45
C LEU A 105 20.48 13.38 -9.83
N SER A 106 20.32 12.84 -8.61
CA SER A 106 19.01 12.75 -7.93
C SER A 106 18.46 14.15 -7.66
N GLU A 107 19.31 15.06 -7.21
CA GLU A 107 18.93 16.44 -6.91
C GLU A 107 18.56 17.23 -8.17
N ALA A 108 19.38 17.14 -9.22
CA ALA A 108 19.11 17.79 -10.50
C ALA A 108 17.79 17.30 -11.12
N LEU A 109 17.57 15.98 -11.10
CA LEU A 109 16.34 15.40 -11.64
C LEU A 109 15.12 15.87 -10.85
N ILE A 110 15.16 15.79 -9.52
CA ILE A 110 14.03 16.24 -8.69
C ILE A 110 13.72 17.72 -8.92
N LYS A 111 14.75 18.57 -8.98
CA LYS A 111 14.59 20.00 -9.25
C LYS A 111 13.94 20.23 -10.63
N LEU A 112 14.43 19.56 -11.67
CA LEU A 112 13.88 19.64 -13.02
C LEU A 112 12.40 19.21 -13.05
N LEU A 113 12.06 18.07 -12.46
CA LEU A 113 10.68 17.56 -12.44
C LEU A 113 9.73 18.49 -11.68
N HIS A 114 10.17 19.12 -10.58
CA HIS A 114 9.38 20.10 -9.82
C HIS A 114 9.09 21.37 -10.61
N GLN A 115 10.02 21.79 -11.49
CA GLN A 115 9.88 22.97 -12.35
C GLN A 115 9.10 22.68 -13.64
N SER A 116 8.79 21.41 -13.92
CA SER A 116 8.17 20.98 -15.17
C SER A 116 6.65 21.10 -15.17
N ASP A 117 6.10 21.39 -16.35
CA ASP A 117 4.65 21.44 -16.56
C ASP A 117 4.06 20.03 -16.69
N ILE A 118 2.88 19.80 -16.13
CA ILE A 118 2.18 18.51 -16.26
C ILE A 118 1.46 18.47 -17.61
N LEU A 119 1.87 17.54 -18.48
CA LEU A 119 1.18 17.24 -19.74
C LEU A 119 0.03 16.25 -19.54
N TYR A 120 0.24 15.26 -18.69
CA TYR A 120 -0.73 14.20 -18.44
C TYR A 120 -0.57 13.61 -17.04
N GLY A 121 -1.67 13.21 -16.41
CA GLY A 121 -1.67 12.53 -15.11
C GLY A 121 -2.83 11.57 -14.98
N THR A 122 -2.58 10.40 -14.41
CA THR A 122 -3.62 9.41 -14.11
C THR A 122 -4.34 9.73 -12.80
N ASN A 123 -5.64 9.44 -12.73
CA ASN A 123 -6.46 9.70 -11.54
C ASN A 123 -6.00 8.94 -10.27
N CYS A 124 -5.27 7.85 -10.45
CA CYS A 124 -4.74 7.00 -9.39
C CYS A 124 -3.24 7.22 -9.12
N ALA A 125 -2.63 8.26 -9.71
CA ALA A 125 -1.19 8.52 -9.59
C ALA A 125 -0.33 7.28 -9.91
N THR A 126 -0.68 6.54 -10.97
CA THR A 126 0.09 5.37 -11.44
C THR A 126 1.10 5.75 -12.52
N SER A 127 0.80 6.81 -13.27
CA SER A 127 1.70 7.45 -14.22
C SER A 127 1.40 8.94 -14.37
N MET A 128 2.44 9.69 -14.75
CA MET A 128 2.43 11.12 -15.04
C MET A 128 3.39 11.41 -16.18
N VAL A 129 3.05 12.36 -17.06
CA VAL A 129 3.94 12.86 -18.11
C VAL A 129 4.16 14.35 -17.87
N LEU A 130 5.43 14.74 -17.80
CA LEU A 130 5.89 16.09 -17.54
C LEU A 130 6.62 16.63 -18.77
N LYS A 131 6.44 17.92 -19.07
CA LYS A 131 7.21 18.63 -20.09
C LYS A 131 8.46 19.22 -19.44
N ILE A 132 9.63 18.74 -19.83
CA ILE A 132 10.92 19.25 -19.30
C ILE A 132 11.59 20.24 -20.26
N SER A 133 11.22 20.23 -21.55
CA SER A 133 11.66 21.21 -22.54
C SER A 133 10.62 21.37 -23.66
N THR A 134 10.92 22.15 -24.70
CA THR A 134 10.07 22.27 -25.89
C THR A 134 9.95 20.96 -26.67
N THR A 135 10.94 20.08 -26.58
CA THR A 135 11.05 18.85 -27.38
C THR A 135 11.05 17.57 -26.54
N ILE A 136 11.22 17.66 -25.21
CA ILE A 136 11.38 16.49 -24.34
C ILE A 136 10.29 16.47 -23.26
N ALA A 137 9.73 15.28 -23.08
CA ALA A 137 8.83 14.95 -22.00
C ALA A 137 9.36 13.77 -21.18
N VAL A 138 9.06 13.74 -19.89
CA VAL A 138 9.40 12.65 -18.97
C VAL A 138 8.14 11.95 -18.52
N LYS A 139 8.12 10.62 -18.63
CA LYS A 139 7.06 9.78 -18.07
C LYS A 139 7.53 9.18 -16.75
N ILE A 140 6.82 9.47 -15.66
CA ILE A 140 7.00 8.84 -14.35
C ILE A 140 5.97 7.72 -14.22
N THR A 141 6.38 6.52 -13.80
CA THR A 141 5.47 5.40 -13.56
C THR A 141 5.99 4.45 -12.47
N HIS A 142 5.08 3.69 -11.86
CA HIS A 142 5.42 2.56 -10.97
C HIS A 142 5.66 1.24 -11.71
N ALA A 143 5.24 1.15 -12.98
CA ALA A 143 5.44 -0.04 -13.78
C ALA A 143 6.89 -0.14 -14.25
N GLU A 144 7.34 -1.34 -14.55
CA GLU A 144 8.62 -1.58 -15.20
C GLU A 144 8.61 -0.99 -16.62
N ALA A 145 9.44 0.02 -16.87
CA ALA A 145 9.49 0.74 -18.13
C ALA A 145 10.52 0.19 -19.14
N ILE A 146 11.23 -0.89 -18.80
CA ILE A 146 12.26 -1.49 -19.67
C ILE A 146 11.67 -1.96 -21.00
N THR A 147 10.52 -2.63 -20.96
CA THR A 147 9.84 -3.11 -22.17
C THR A 147 9.35 -1.93 -23.04
N GLU A 148 8.84 -0.87 -22.43
CA GLU A 148 8.43 0.34 -23.15
C GLU A 148 9.64 1.01 -23.81
N TYR A 149 10.77 1.14 -23.11
CA TYR A 149 12.02 1.67 -23.66
C TYR A 149 12.48 0.85 -24.88
N HIS A 150 12.57 -0.48 -24.76
CA HIS A 150 12.98 -1.33 -25.88
C HIS A 150 12.03 -1.23 -27.08
N SER A 151 10.72 -1.15 -26.83
CA SER A 151 9.73 -1.01 -27.89
C SER A 151 9.91 0.31 -28.65
N LEU A 152 10.14 1.41 -27.93
CA LEU A 152 10.38 2.73 -28.53
C LEU A 152 11.72 2.77 -29.29
N SER A 153 12.78 2.17 -28.76
CA SER A 153 14.08 2.05 -29.46
C SER A 153 13.96 1.24 -30.74
N HIS A 154 13.24 0.11 -30.70
CA HIS A 154 12.99 -0.73 -31.87
C HIS A 154 12.18 0.02 -32.94
N LEU A 155 11.14 0.77 -32.54
CA LEU A 155 10.36 1.62 -33.45
C LEU A 155 11.20 2.75 -34.06
N GLN A 156 12.07 3.39 -33.28
CA GLN A 156 12.97 4.42 -33.79
C GLN A 156 13.90 3.87 -34.88
N GLU A 157 14.42 2.65 -34.70
CA GLU A 157 15.34 2.01 -35.64
C GLU A 157 14.62 1.52 -36.90
N HIS A 158 13.46 0.87 -36.76
CA HIS A 158 12.81 0.14 -37.86
C HIS A 158 11.69 0.96 -38.54
N LEU A 159 11.09 1.92 -37.85
CA LEU A 159 9.99 2.76 -38.34
C LEU A 159 10.18 4.23 -37.93
N PRO A 160 11.26 4.91 -38.38
CA PRO A 160 11.63 6.26 -37.91
C PRO A 160 10.60 7.36 -38.25
N THR A 161 9.71 7.12 -39.22
CA THR A 161 8.63 8.02 -39.62
C THR A 161 7.33 7.76 -38.86
N PHE A 162 7.22 6.65 -38.13
CA PHE A 162 6.06 6.38 -37.29
C PHE A 162 6.01 7.40 -36.15
N PRO A 163 4.83 7.96 -35.83
CA PRO A 163 4.69 9.02 -34.83
C PRO A 163 4.74 8.48 -33.39
N ALA A 164 5.85 7.80 -33.04
CA ALA A 164 6.16 7.38 -31.67
C ALA A 164 7.21 8.30 -31.03
N PRO A 165 7.21 8.43 -29.68
CA PRO A 165 8.29 9.10 -28.97
C PRO A 165 9.65 8.44 -29.22
N ARG A 166 10.71 9.24 -29.28
CA ARG A 166 12.09 8.75 -29.30
C ARG A 166 12.62 8.68 -27.85
N PRO A 167 13.14 7.55 -27.40
CA PRO A 167 13.60 7.43 -26.02
C PRO A 167 14.91 8.22 -25.82
N HIS A 168 14.92 9.12 -24.84
CA HIS A 168 16.09 9.94 -24.47
C HIS A 168 16.86 9.40 -23.25
N GLY A 169 16.54 8.19 -22.81
CA GLY A 169 17.16 7.52 -21.66
C GLY A 169 16.14 6.91 -20.69
N LEU A 170 16.63 6.17 -19.70
CA LEU A 170 15.80 5.57 -18.66
C LEU A 170 16.49 5.67 -17.30
N LEU A 171 15.78 6.26 -16.34
CA LEU A 171 16.22 6.42 -14.95
C LEU A 171 15.33 5.58 -14.03
N ARG A 172 15.92 5.00 -13.00
CA ARG A 172 15.20 4.32 -11.92
C ARG A 172 15.44 5.05 -10.60
N PHE A 173 14.34 5.45 -9.97
CA PHE A 173 14.31 6.09 -8.66
C PHE A 173 13.85 5.06 -7.62
N CYS A 174 14.75 4.60 -6.75
CA CYS A 174 14.43 3.55 -5.77
C CYS A 174 14.07 4.17 -4.41
N GLY A 175 12.82 4.01 -3.97
CA GLY A 175 12.36 4.50 -2.67
C GLY A 175 12.86 3.70 -1.45
N MET A 176 13.44 2.53 -1.69
CA MET A 176 14.17 1.76 -0.68
C MET A 176 15.58 1.52 -1.24
N ALA A 177 16.59 1.56 -0.37
CA ALA A 177 17.93 1.15 -0.76
C ALA A 177 17.84 -0.24 -1.40
N GLN A 178 18.37 -0.39 -2.62
CA GLN A 178 18.55 -1.72 -3.19
C GLN A 178 19.64 -2.40 -2.38
N LEU A 179 19.20 -3.21 -1.42
CA LEU A 179 20.10 -4.06 -0.67
C LEU A 179 20.40 -5.28 -1.51
N ASP A 180 21.67 -5.62 -1.61
CA ASP A 180 22.08 -6.89 -2.21
C ASP A 180 21.71 -8.06 -1.29
N GLU A 181 21.86 -9.29 -1.79
CA GLU A 181 21.52 -10.50 -1.05
C GLU A 181 22.31 -10.62 0.26
N THR A 182 23.57 -10.22 0.26
CA THR A 182 24.47 -10.25 1.43
C THR A 182 23.99 -9.27 2.51
N GLN A 183 23.60 -8.06 2.12
CA GLN A 183 23.07 -7.04 3.01
C GLN A 183 21.72 -7.45 3.59
N LYS A 184 20.82 -8.03 2.77
CA LYS A 184 19.53 -8.56 3.26
C LYS A 184 19.74 -9.70 4.24
N ALA A 185 20.66 -10.63 3.94
CA ALA A 185 21.01 -11.72 4.85
C ALA A 185 21.60 -11.18 6.17
N ALA A 186 22.51 -10.20 6.12
CA ALA A 186 23.08 -9.57 7.31
C ALA A 186 22.02 -8.89 8.19
N ILE A 187 21.04 -8.21 7.59
CA ILE A 187 19.90 -7.61 8.30
C ILE A 187 19.01 -8.69 8.89
N SER A 188 18.69 -9.75 8.14
CA SER A 188 17.91 -10.89 8.62
C SER A 188 18.54 -11.51 9.86
N SER A 189 19.86 -11.77 9.85
CA SER A 189 20.56 -12.28 11.03
C SER A 189 20.47 -11.31 12.20
N GLN A 190 20.70 -10.00 11.99
CA GLN A 190 20.59 -9.00 13.08
C GLN A 190 19.21 -8.96 13.72
N LEU A 191 18.16 -8.96 12.89
CA LEU A 191 16.79 -9.04 13.37
C LEU A 191 16.57 -10.34 14.15
N ASP A 192 17.15 -11.46 13.72
CA ASP A 192 17.06 -12.74 14.44
C ASP A 192 17.60 -12.66 15.87
N ALA A 193 18.76 -12.01 16.06
CA ALA A 193 19.28 -11.79 17.42
C ALA A 193 18.40 -10.85 18.24
N LEU A 194 17.92 -9.74 17.64
CA LEU A 194 17.05 -8.80 18.35
C LEU A 194 15.73 -9.47 18.78
N PHE A 195 15.12 -10.28 17.91
CA PHE A 195 13.89 -11.02 18.25
C PHE A 195 14.16 -12.16 19.23
N SER A 196 15.31 -12.80 19.15
CA SER A 196 15.72 -13.80 20.15
C SER A 196 15.91 -13.17 21.53
N GLU A 197 16.51 -11.98 21.60
CA GLU A 197 16.63 -11.18 22.83
C GLU A 197 15.24 -10.76 23.34
N LEU A 198 14.37 -10.25 22.47
CA LEU A 198 13.00 -9.86 22.84
C LEU A 198 12.20 -11.04 23.41
N ARG A 199 12.33 -12.23 22.80
CA ARG A 199 11.69 -13.47 23.26
C ARG A 199 12.28 -14.03 24.55
N SER A 200 13.46 -13.58 24.96
CA SER A 200 14.06 -13.98 26.25
C SER A 200 13.39 -13.27 27.44
N LEU A 201 12.62 -12.21 27.18
CA LEU A 201 11.86 -11.53 28.22
C LEU A 201 10.76 -12.45 28.74
N PRO A 202 10.76 -12.78 30.05
CA PRO A 202 9.72 -13.64 30.61
C PRO A 202 8.39 -12.87 30.67
N LEU A 203 7.31 -13.56 30.33
CA LEU A 203 5.98 -13.14 30.76
C LEU A 203 5.93 -13.26 32.29
N SER A 204 5.42 -12.24 32.98
CA SER A 204 5.28 -12.30 34.44
C SER A 204 4.41 -13.49 34.86
N ASP A 205 4.80 -14.19 35.92
CA ASP A 205 4.06 -15.37 36.39
C ASP A 205 2.58 -15.03 36.64
N GLY A 206 1.69 -15.79 36.02
CA GLY A 206 0.25 -15.60 36.12
C GLY A 206 -0.28 -14.36 35.40
N ALA A 207 0.46 -13.79 34.43
CA ALA A 207 -0.05 -12.76 33.52
C ALA A 207 -0.71 -13.39 32.28
N PRO A 208 -1.81 -12.82 31.76
CA PRO A 208 -2.40 -13.27 30.50
C PRO A 208 -1.56 -12.83 29.30
N LEU A 209 -1.72 -13.53 28.18
CA LEU A 209 -1.21 -13.13 26.87
C LEU A 209 -1.80 -11.78 26.43
N GLY A 210 -1.00 -11.03 25.67
CA GLY A 210 -1.37 -9.75 25.08
C GLY A 210 -0.46 -8.59 25.47
N ASP A 211 -1.01 -7.38 25.43
CA ASP A 211 -0.34 -6.13 25.77
C ASP A 211 0.25 -6.14 27.20
N ILE A 212 1.38 -5.44 27.38
CA ILE A 212 2.12 -5.36 28.66
C ILE A 212 1.26 -4.75 29.79
N GLN A 213 0.31 -3.87 29.47
CA GLN A 213 -0.60 -3.28 30.47
C GLN A 213 -1.87 -4.11 30.69
N GLY A 214 -1.91 -5.35 30.22
CA GLY A 214 -3.05 -6.24 30.41
C GLY A 214 -4.27 -5.85 29.57
N LYS A 215 -4.09 -5.05 28.50
CA LYS A 215 -5.18 -4.69 27.57
C LYS A 215 -5.58 -5.83 26.62
N GLY A 216 -4.96 -7.00 26.80
CA GLY A 216 -5.25 -8.21 26.03
C GLY A 216 -4.56 -8.26 24.67
N CYS A 217 -4.81 -9.36 23.95
CA CYS A 217 -4.37 -9.59 22.59
C CYS A 217 -5.12 -8.69 21.60
N LYS A 218 -4.36 -8.00 20.76
CA LYS A 218 -4.88 -7.17 19.67
C LYS A 218 -4.59 -7.82 18.31
N ASP A 219 -5.62 -8.03 17.52
CA ASP A 219 -5.51 -8.42 16.10
C ASP A 219 -5.94 -7.23 15.24
N ILE A 220 -5.07 -6.78 14.34
CA ILE A 220 -5.27 -5.57 13.51
C ILE A 220 -5.26 -5.88 12.01
N ARG A 221 -5.29 -7.16 11.60
CA ARG A 221 -5.10 -7.54 10.19
C ARG A 221 -6.22 -7.10 9.26
N ARG A 222 -7.46 -7.03 9.78
CA ARG A 222 -8.67 -6.59 9.07
C ARG A 222 -9.28 -5.38 9.77
N ASP A 223 -9.94 -5.64 10.89
CA ASP A 223 -10.34 -4.63 11.87
C ASP A 223 -9.60 -4.85 13.17
N ILE A 224 -9.58 -3.80 13.99
CA ILE A 224 -9.04 -3.88 15.35
C ILE A 224 -9.97 -4.75 16.18
N ARG A 225 -9.51 -5.94 16.53
CA ARG A 225 -10.15 -6.86 17.48
C ARG A 225 -9.30 -6.94 18.74
N ILE A 226 -9.96 -6.84 19.89
CA ILE A 226 -9.35 -7.02 21.21
C ILE A 226 -10.20 -8.04 21.96
N ASN A 227 -9.57 -9.02 22.60
CA ASN A 227 -10.26 -10.01 23.40
C ASN A 227 -11.00 -9.36 24.58
N SER A 228 -12.20 -9.85 24.88
CA SER A 228 -13.02 -9.34 25.99
C SER A 228 -12.66 -9.97 27.34
N ASN A 229 -12.15 -11.21 27.32
CA ASN A 229 -11.74 -11.96 28.51
C ASN A 229 -10.25 -12.27 28.43
N PRO A 230 -9.51 -12.32 29.55
CA PRO A 230 -8.09 -12.66 29.58
C PRO A 230 -7.79 -13.99 28.84
N ILE A 231 -6.71 -14.00 28.06
CA ILE A 231 -6.24 -15.17 27.31
C ILE A 231 -5.02 -15.71 28.04
N TRP A 232 -5.06 -16.95 28.53
CA TRP A 232 -4.01 -17.50 29.39
C TRP A 232 -3.03 -18.40 28.65
N ASP A 233 -3.46 -18.99 27.55
CA ASP A 233 -2.72 -20.01 26.84
C ASP A 233 -2.95 -19.92 25.32
N GLU A 234 -2.16 -20.70 24.58
CA GLU A 234 -2.21 -20.76 23.12
C GLU A 234 -3.57 -21.28 22.60
N GLU A 235 -4.26 -22.13 23.37
CA GLU A 235 -5.57 -22.67 22.96
C GLU A 235 -6.65 -21.58 23.00
N THR A 236 -6.72 -20.83 24.09
CA THR A 236 -7.61 -19.68 24.26
C THR A 236 -7.23 -18.57 23.27
N PHE A 237 -5.95 -18.43 22.94
CA PHE A 237 -5.52 -17.52 21.88
C PHE A 237 -6.04 -17.96 20.51
N ARG A 238 -5.97 -19.26 20.20
CA ARG A 238 -6.55 -19.81 18.96
C ARG A 238 -8.05 -19.57 18.91
N ASP A 239 -8.78 -19.76 20.01
CA ASP A 239 -10.21 -19.41 20.09
C ASP A 239 -10.43 -17.97 19.63
N PHE A 240 -9.67 -17.03 20.21
CA PHE A 240 -9.73 -15.63 19.86
C PHE A 240 -9.49 -15.38 18.36
N ILE A 241 -8.46 -15.98 17.75
CA ILE A 241 -8.17 -15.79 16.32
C ILE A 241 -9.31 -16.30 15.42
N PHE A 242 -9.90 -17.44 15.76
CA PHE A 242 -11.01 -18.06 15.03
C PHE A 242 -12.39 -17.48 15.36
N THR A 243 -12.49 -16.47 16.24
CA THR A 243 -13.74 -15.73 16.42
C THR A 243 -14.03 -14.78 15.25
N GLY A 244 -15.27 -14.32 15.13
CA GLY A 244 -15.61 -13.14 14.30
C GLY A 244 -15.91 -13.38 12.82
N SER A 245 -15.78 -14.62 12.30
CA SER A 245 -16.29 -14.90 10.95
C SER A 245 -17.82 -15.03 10.95
N LYS A 246 -18.50 -14.29 10.08
CA LYS A 246 -19.94 -14.45 9.83
C LYS A 246 -20.25 -15.51 8.75
N MET A 247 -19.21 -16.03 8.12
CA MET A 247 -19.31 -16.91 6.93
C MET A 247 -18.82 -18.34 7.21
N ALA A 248 -17.87 -18.51 8.14
CA ALA A 248 -17.32 -19.83 8.46
C ALA A 248 -18.33 -20.67 9.26
N SER A 249 -18.58 -21.90 8.81
CA SER A 249 -19.39 -22.85 9.59
C SER A 249 -18.59 -23.43 10.77
N PRO A 250 -19.25 -23.90 11.84
CA PRO A 250 -18.56 -24.55 12.96
C PRO A 250 -17.71 -25.77 12.55
N VAL A 251 -18.14 -26.51 11.52
CA VAL A 251 -17.38 -27.65 10.97
C VAL A 251 -16.10 -27.17 10.30
N TYR A 252 -16.16 -26.09 9.53
CA TYR A 252 -15.00 -25.52 8.86
C TYR A 252 -13.99 -24.96 9.85
N ILE A 253 -14.46 -24.26 10.89
CA ILE A 253 -13.61 -23.77 11.99
C ILE A 253 -12.90 -24.94 12.67
N ARG A 254 -13.63 -26.02 13.00
CA ARG A 254 -13.05 -27.21 13.62
C ARG A 254 -11.97 -27.85 12.75
N LEU A 255 -12.25 -28.04 11.46
CA LEU A 255 -11.27 -28.57 10.50
C LEU A 255 -9.97 -27.76 10.51
N LEU A 256 -10.06 -26.44 10.41
CA LEU A 256 -8.86 -25.58 10.42
C LEU A 256 -8.11 -25.65 11.75
N ARG A 257 -8.82 -25.78 12.86
CA ARG A 257 -8.20 -25.94 14.18
C ARG A 257 -7.44 -27.23 14.30
N ASP A 258 -7.99 -28.34 13.81
CA ASP A 258 -7.39 -29.67 13.92
C ASP A 258 -6.08 -29.79 13.11
N LEU A 259 -5.91 -28.93 12.10
CA LEU A 259 -4.66 -28.86 11.34
C LEU A 259 -3.52 -28.18 12.13
N MET A 260 -3.82 -27.31 13.10
CA MET A 260 -2.80 -26.56 13.84
C MET A 260 -2.01 -27.50 14.78
N PRO A 261 -0.67 -27.64 14.59
CA PRO A 261 0.13 -28.50 15.46
C PRO A 261 0.35 -27.85 16.84
N THR A 262 0.52 -28.67 17.86
CA THR A 262 1.02 -28.27 19.19
C THR A 262 2.54 -28.18 19.18
N SER A 263 3.07 -27.05 19.64
CA SER A 263 4.42 -26.54 19.41
C SER A 263 5.57 -27.37 20.02
N SER A 264 6.68 -27.52 19.30
CA SER A 264 8.03 -27.07 19.69
C SER A 264 9.07 -27.37 18.60
N THR A 265 9.97 -26.43 18.29
CA THR A 265 11.46 -26.56 18.21
C THR A 265 12.06 -25.33 17.50
N LYS A 266 13.15 -24.76 18.04
CA LYS A 266 13.97 -23.67 17.46
C LYS A 266 15.27 -24.17 16.83
N LEU A 267 15.75 -23.49 15.78
CA LEU A 267 17.09 -23.64 15.22
C LEU A 267 17.67 -22.24 14.91
N ASN A 268 18.95 -22.01 15.25
CA ASN A 268 19.65 -20.72 15.11
C ASN A 268 20.84 -20.83 14.15
N MET A 269 21.16 -19.78 13.38
CA MET A 269 22.50 -19.54 12.78
C MET A 269 22.82 -18.04 12.62
N GLY A 270 24.13 -17.73 12.64
CA GLY A 270 24.72 -16.43 13.01
C GLY A 270 24.94 -15.34 11.94
N HIS A 271 25.76 -14.35 12.32
CA HIS A 271 25.80 -12.97 11.78
C HIS A 271 27.03 -12.59 10.95
N ASP A 272 26.87 -11.56 10.10
CA ASP A 272 27.96 -10.72 9.59
C ASP A 272 27.57 -9.22 9.43
N LYS A 273 28.57 -8.31 9.30
CA LYS A 273 28.58 -6.93 9.86
C LYS A 273 28.50 -5.72 8.89
N THR A 274 27.96 -5.80 7.68
CA THR A 274 28.10 -4.69 6.71
C THR A 274 26.98 -3.64 6.72
N CYS A 275 25.79 -3.96 7.24
CA CYS A 275 24.68 -3.02 7.47
C CYS A 275 24.25 -3.15 8.93
N LYS A 276 23.85 -2.07 9.63
CA LYS A 276 23.42 -2.15 11.04
C LYS A 276 21.95 -1.78 11.20
N VAL A 277 21.16 -2.67 11.82
CA VAL A 277 19.80 -2.36 12.25
C VAL A 277 19.88 -1.29 13.35
N ALA A 278 19.29 -0.11 13.08
CA ALA A 278 19.32 1.01 14.01
C ALA A 278 18.18 0.96 15.04
N ALA A 279 16.98 0.55 14.62
CA ALA A 279 15.81 0.43 15.48
C ALA A 279 14.75 -0.50 14.86
N VAL A 280 13.96 -1.15 15.73
CA VAL A 280 12.69 -1.79 15.37
C VAL A 280 11.57 -0.82 15.74
N ILE A 281 10.64 -0.56 14.82
CA ILE A 281 9.54 0.41 14.98
C ILE A 281 8.18 -0.29 14.79
N ASP A 282 7.10 0.49 14.87
CA ASP A 282 5.72 0.02 14.65
C ASP A 282 5.21 -0.98 15.72
N TRP A 283 5.23 -0.54 16.98
CA TRP A 283 4.92 -1.35 18.17
C TRP A 283 3.44 -1.37 18.56
N GLU A 284 2.52 -0.87 17.73
CA GLU A 284 1.10 -0.65 18.07
C GLU A 284 0.29 -1.92 18.37
N ALA A 285 0.80 -3.08 17.92
CA ALA A 285 0.29 -4.42 18.20
C ALA A 285 1.35 -5.33 18.85
N SER A 286 2.26 -4.73 19.64
CA SER A 286 3.20 -5.48 20.48
C SER A 286 2.52 -6.15 21.68
N GLY A 287 3.22 -7.08 22.31
CA GLY A 287 2.72 -7.87 23.44
C GLY A 287 3.25 -9.30 23.42
N PHE A 288 2.87 -10.08 24.43
CA PHE A 288 3.18 -11.50 24.54
C PHE A 288 2.13 -12.32 23.80
N TYR A 289 2.53 -12.94 22.70
CA TYR A 289 1.68 -13.78 21.84
C TYR A 289 2.36 -15.13 21.63
N PRO A 290 1.62 -16.17 21.18
CA PRO A 290 2.25 -17.43 20.78
C PRO A 290 3.32 -17.22 19.71
N GLU A 291 4.39 -18.04 19.75
CA GLU A 291 5.61 -17.82 18.96
C GLU A 291 5.35 -17.71 17.44
N TYR A 292 4.39 -18.47 16.92
CA TYR A 292 4.03 -18.47 15.50
C TYR A 292 3.38 -17.16 15.02
N TRP A 293 2.83 -16.36 15.95
CA TRP A 293 2.02 -15.19 15.61
C TRP A 293 2.83 -14.08 14.92
N GLU A 294 4.11 -13.97 15.25
CA GLU A 294 5.02 -13.02 14.60
C GLU A 294 5.23 -13.39 13.11
N SER A 295 5.39 -14.67 12.80
CA SER A 295 5.50 -15.17 11.41
C SER A 295 4.26 -14.84 10.57
N VAL A 296 3.07 -14.96 11.18
CA VAL A 296 1.80 -14.55 10.56
C VAL A 296 1.76 -13.05 10.31
N LYS A 297 2.07 -12.23 11.32
CA LYS A 297 2.04 -10.76 11.20
C LYS A 297 3.02 -10.22 10.16
N MET A 298 4.25 -10.74 10.12
CA MET A 298 5.28 -10.30 9.17
C MET A 298 4.91 -10.54 7.71
N THR A 299 4.03 -11.51 7.45
CA THR A 299 3.61 -11.90 6.11
C THR A 299 2.15 -11.57 5.83
N ASN A 300 1.51 -10.79 6.70
CA ASN A 300 0.09 -10.41 6.56
C ASN A 300 -0.20 -9.73 5.21
N ASN A 301 0.73 -8.88 4.76
CA ASN A 301 0.61 -8.14 3.51
C ASN A 301 1.16 -8.90 2.30
N LEU A 302 1.63 -10.16 2.46
CA LEU A 302 2.13 -10.97 1.35
C LEU A 302 0.96 -11.34 0.43
N THR A 303 1.06 -10.94 -0.83
CA THR A 303 0.08 -11.26 -1.89
C THR A 303 0.73 -12.01 -3.04
N PRO A 304 -0.05 -12.79 -3.82
CA PRO A 304 0.46 -13.43 -5.05
C PRO A 304 0.97 -12.46 -6.12
N ARG A 305 0.80 -11.14 -5.93
CA ARG A 305 1.24 -10.09 -6.86
C ARG A 305 2.52 -9.40 -6.39
N ASP A 306 3.00 -9.70 -5.20
CA ASP A 306 4.19 -9.07 -4.65
C ASP A 306 5.42 -9.51 -5.44
N ARG A 307 6.23 -8.53 -5.82
CA ARG A 307 7.50 -8.75 -6.55
C ARG A 307 8.72 -8.54 -5.66
N ASN A 308 8.48 -8.27 -4.38
CA ASN A 308 9.52 -8.00 -3.40
C ASN A 308 9.96 -9.32 -2.74
N ASP A 309 11.24 -9.62 -2.81
CA ASP A 309 11.88 -10.83 -2.30
C ASP A 309 12.21 -10.76 -0.79
N TRP A 310 11.95 -9.64 -0.10
CA TRP A 310 12.19 -9.50 1.35
C TRP A 310 11.53 -10.60 2.19
N TYR A 311 10.42 -11.20 1.73
CA TYR A 311 9.78 -12.34 2.38
C TYR A 311 10.61 -13.64 2.35
N MET A 312 11.68 -13.69 1.56
CA MET A 312 12.66 -14.79 1.53
C MET A 312 13.79 -14.59 2.55
N TYR A 313 13.90 -13.40 3.14
CA TYR A 313 14.92 -13.00 4.12
C TYR A 313 14.31 -12.74 5.51
N LEU A 314 13.30 -13.54 5.90
CA LEU A 314 12.76 -13.48 7.25
C LEU A 314 13.78 -14.06 8.25
N PRO A 315 13.92 -13.47 9.46
CA PRO A 315 14.73 -14.03 10.54
C PRO A 315 14.42 -15.50 10.78
N ALA A 316 15.45 -16.29 11.12
CA ALA A 316 15.33 -17.74 11.28
C ALA A 316 14.27 -18.10 12.34
N SER A 317 14.31 -17.44 13.48
CA SER A 317 13.37 -17.56 14.61
C SER A 317 11.92 -17.21 14.25
N LEU A 318 11.72 -16.47 13.15
CA LEU A 318 10.41 -16.05 12.64
C LEU A 318 10.04 -16.75 11.32
N SER A 319 10.84 -17.72 10.87
CA SER A 319 10.69 -18.34 9.56
C SER A 319 9.36 -19.07 9.43
N LEU A 320 8.70 -18.91 8.28
CA LEU A 320 7.51 -19.69 7.92
C LEU A 320 7.76 -21.21 7.93
N ARG A 321 9.02 -21.64 7.81
CA ARG A 321 9.38 -23.06 7.87
C ARG A 321 9.21 -23.66 9.27
N GLN A 322 9.23 -22.84 10.32
CA GLN A 322 8.98 -23.30 11.69
C GLN A 322 7.47 -23.49 11.95
N TYR A 323 6.64 -22.65 11.31
CA TYR A 323 5.19 -22.63 11.53
C TYR A 323 4.38 -22.72 10.22
N PRO A 324 4.70 -23.68 9.31
CA PRO A 324 4.11 -23.68 7.97
C PRO A 324 2.61 -23.98 8.01
N ILE A 325 2.18 -24.84 8.94
CA ILE A 325 0.78 -25.20 9.07
C ILE A 325 -0.01 -24.05 9.69
N GLN A 326 0.50 -23.45 10.78
CA GLN A 326 -0.13 -22.29 11.40
C GLN A 326 -0.29 -21.14 10.41
N TRP A 327 0.75 -20.88 9.63
CA TRP A 327 0.70 -19.87 8.58
C TRP A 327 -0.31 -20.20 7.48
N LEU A 328 -0.31 -21.43 6.94
CA LEU A 328 -1.25 -21.83 5.88
C LEU A 328 -2.71 -21.78 6.34
N VAL A 329 -2.99 -22.27 7.54
CA VAL A 329 -4.32 -22.21 8.15
C VAL A 329 -4.77 -20.76 8.30
N ASP A 330 -3.87 -19.89 8.76
CA ASP A 330 -4.16 -18.46 8.89
C ASP A 330 -4.45 -17.80 7.53
N ARG A 331 -3.68 -18.11 6.48
CA ARG A 331 -3.91 -17.60 5.11
C ARG A 331 -5.27 -17.99 4.55
N VAL A 332 -5.75 -19.17 4.89
CA VAL A 332 -7.09 -19.64 4.51
C VAL A 332 -8.18 -18.95 5.36
N TRP A 333 -7.93 -18.76 6.65
CA TRP A 333 -8.85 -18.10 7.57
C TRP A 333 -9.01 -16.60 7.30
N ASP A 334 -7.93 -15.89 7.04
CA ASP A 334 -7.91 -14.43 6.85
C ASP A 334 -8.80 -13.97 5.68
N GLN A 335 -8.93 -14.79 4.62
CA GLN A 335 -9.76 -14.46 3.47
C GLN A 335 -11.26 -14.44 3.76
N ILE A 336 -11.70 -15.16 4.79
CA ILE A 336 -13.11 -15.30 5.18
C ILE A 336 -13.45 -14.52 6.45
N MET A 337 -12.50 -13.75 6.96
CA MET A 337 -12.75 -12.73 7.98
C MET A 337 -13.45 -11.53 7.34
N VAL A 338 -14.50 -11.05 7.99
CA VAL A 338 -15.30 -9.93 7.49
C VAL A 338 -14.57 -8.62 7.85
N ASN A 339 -14.36 -7.74 6.86
CA ASN A 339 -14.08 -6.33 7.14
C ASN A 339 -15.37 -5.71 7.71
N SER A 340 -15.33 -5.23 8.94
CA SER A 340 -16.46 -4.63 9.65
C SER A 340 -16.94 -3.34 8.99
#